data_AF-A0A973UMV7-F1
#
_entry.id   AF-A0A973UMV7-F1
#
_cell.length_a   1.000
_cell.length_b   1.000
_cell.length_c   1.000
_cell.angle_alpha   90.00
_cell.angle_beta   90.00
_cell.angle_gamma   90.00
#
_symmetry.space_group_name_H-M   'P 1'
#
loop_
_entity.id
_entity.type
_entity.pdbx_description
1 polymer ?
#
loop_
_entity_poly.entity_id
_entity_poly.type
_entity_poly.pdbx_seq_one_letter_code
_entity_poly.pdbx_strand_id
1 'polypeptide(L)'
;LKVDGGSFADNQTPPPDEQARGQLLRALASDAIRGALQRHFGVRLAFQNCHRVAVFPLDVSVEETHARFTSVRSQVLNQSPEFRDC
;
A
#
# COMPACT_ATOMS: atom_id res chain seq x y z
N LEU A 1 -5.69 -14.91 1.70
CA LEU A 1 -5.40 -13.65 2.42
C LEU A 1 -5.97 -13.82 3.83
N LYS A 2 -5.17 -13.78 4.89
CA LYS A 2 -5.72 -13.66 6.25
C LYS A 2 -6.37 -12.29 6.32
N VAL A 3 -7.69 -12.25 6.40
CA VAL A 3 -8.44 -11.02 6.65
C VAL A 3 -8.52 -10.91 8.17
N ASP A 4 -7.50 -10.32 8.79
CA ASP A 4 -7.52 -10.04 10.23
C ASP A 4 -8.50 -8.89 10.49
N GLY A 5 -9.81 -9.12 10.31
CA GLY A 5 -10.96 -8.33 10.79
C GLY A 5 -11.02 -6.81 10.54
N GLY A 6 -10.00 -6.20 9.95
CA GLY A 6 -9.85 -4.76 9.79
C GLY A 6 -10.54 -4.23 8.55
N SER A 7 -10.75 -2.91 8.50
CA SER A 7 -11.37 -2.22 7.36
C SER A 7 -10.52 -2.28 6.07
N PHE A 8 -9.25 -2.65 6.16
CA PHE A 8 -8.31 -2.78 5.04
C PHE A 8 -7.16 -3.72 5.41
N ALA A 9 -6.41 -4.20 4.42
CA ALA A 9 -5.18 -4.97 4.64
C ALA A 9 -3.94 -4.08 4.47
N ASP A 10 -3.00 -4.15 5.39
CA ASP A 10 -1.78 -3.34 5.42
C ASP A 10 -0.53 -4.24 5.43
N ASN A 11 0.22 -4.25 4.33
CA ASN A 11 1.47 -5.00 4.25
C ASN A 11 2.64 -4.14 4.75
N GLN A 12 3.12 -4.47 5.94
CA GLN A 12 4.29 -3.86 6.57
C GLN A 12 5.57 -4.70 6.40
N THR A 13 5.48 -5.87 5.74
CA THR A 13 6.64 -6.73 5.51
C THR A 13 7.44 -6.19 4.32
N PRO A 14 8.74 -5.89 4.48
CA PRO A 14 9.57 -5.48 3.35
C PRO A 14 9.67 -6.61 2.30
N PRO A 15 9.87 -6.27 1.02
CA PRO A 15 10.17 -7.26 0.00
C PRO A 15 11.40 -8.10 0.40
N PRO A 16 11.38 -9.42 0.17
CA PRO A 16 12.46 -10.30 0.61
C PRO A 16 13.79 -10.08 -0.13
N ASP A 17 13.73 -9.46 -1.31
CA ASP A 17 14.89 -9.18 -2.15
C ASP A 17 14.65 -7.98 -3.11
N GLU A 18 15.72 -7.59 -3.79
CA GLU A 18 15.77 -6.51 -4.78
C GLU A 18 14.81 -6.71 -5.96
N GLN A 19 14.65 -7.95 -6.38
CA GLN A 19 13.79 -8.31 -7.50
C GLN A 19 12.32 -8.13 -7.13
N ALA A 20 11.92 -8.61 -5.96
CA ALA A 20 10.59 -8.45 -5.39
C ALA A 20 10.30 -6.96 -5.14
N ARG A 21 11.27 -6.19 -4.63
CA ARG A 21 11.13 -4.74 -4.52
C ARG A 21 10.90 -4.09 -5.89
N GLY A 22 11.68 -4.47 -6.90
CA GLY A 22 11.52 -3.95 -8.26
C GLY A 22 10.15 -4.25 -8.88
N GLN A 23 9.61 -5.45 -8.65
CA GLN A 23 8.26 -5.82 -9.11
C GLN A 23 7.18 -5.00 -8.41
N LEU A 24 7.32 -4.81 -7.09
CA LEU A 24 6.41 -3.99 -6.30
C LEU A 24 6.38 -2.54 -6.80
N LEU A 25 7.56 -1.94 -6.95
CA LEU A 25 7.69 -0.56 -7.43
C LEU A 25 7.17 -0.42 -8.87
N ARG A 26 7.40 -1.40 -9.75
CA ARG A 26 6.82 -1.41 -11.10
C ARG A 26 5.29 -1.40 -11.04
N ALA A 27 4.71 -2.24 -10.19
CA ALA A 27 3.26 -2.34 -10.06
C ALA A 27 2.64 -1.05 -9.52
N LEU A 28 3.30 -0.37 -8.58
CA LEU A 28 2.74 0.80 -7.90
C LEU A 28 3.13 2.14 -8.53
N ALA A 29 4.23 2.22 -9.28
CA ALA A 29 4.62 3.45 -9.99
C ALA A 29 3.85 3.64 -11.31
N SER A 30 3.29 2.57 -11.89
CA SER A 30 2.52 2.64 -13.13
C SER A 30 1.01 2.65 -12.86
N ASP A 31 0.32 3.70 -13.29
CA ASP A 31 -1.13 3.80 -13.18
C ASP A 31 -1.85 2.72 -14.01
N ALA A 32 -1.28 2.32 -15.15
CA ALA A 32 -1.85 1.29 -16.00
C ALA A 32 -1.78 -0.09 -15.33
N ILE A 33 -0.61 -0.46 -14.77
CA ILE A 33 -0.43 -1.74 -14.07
C ILE A 33 -1.24 -1.75 -12.78
N ARG A 34 -1.12 -0.70 -11.95
CA ARG A 34 -1.89 -0.56 -10.71
C ARG A 34 -3.40 -0.62 -10.99
N GLY A 35 -3.86 0.10 -12.00
CA GLY A 35 -5.27 0.11 -12.40
C GLY A 35 -5.76 -1.25 -12.89
N ALA A 36 -4.94 -2.00 -13.62
CA ALA A 36 -5.28 -3.35 -14.06
C ALA A 36 -5.43 -4.31 -12.85
N LEU A 37 -4.50 -4.27 -11.90
CA LEU A 37 -4.57 -5.06 -10.66
C LEU A 37 -5.81 -4.71 -9.83
N GLN A 38 -6.07 -3.42 -9.63
CA GLN A 38 -7.24 -2.93 -8.90
C GLN A 38 -8.55 -3.44 -9.51
N ARG A 39 -8.70 -3.38 -10.84
CA ARG A 39 -9.89 -3.89 -11.54
C ARG A 39 -9.99 -5.41 -11.48
N HIS A 40 -8.88 -6.11 -11.65
CA HIS A 40 -8.87 -7.58 -11.63
C HIS A 40 -9.29 -8.13 -10.26
N PHE A 41 -8.84 -7.50 -9.17
CA PHE A 41 -9.14 -7.95 -7.81
C PHE A 41 -10.32 -7.23 -7.14
N GLY A 42 -10.88 -6.18 -7.77
CA GLY A 42 -12.00 -5.42 -7.20
C GLY A 42 -11.61 -4.63 -5.93
N VAL A 43 -10.41 -4.05 -5.90
CA VAL A 43 -9.85 -3.36 -4.73
C VAL A 43 -9.23 -2.01 -5.12
N ARG A 44 -8.96 -1.17 -4.13
CA ARG A 44 -8.12 0.02 -4.26
C ARG A 44 -6.77 -0.25 -3.61
N LEU A 45 -5.68 0.02 -4.33
CA LEU A 45 -4.32 -0.09 -3.80
C LEU A 45 -3.82 1.29 -3.42
N ALA A 46 -3.18 1.40 -2.25
CA ALA A 46 -2.47 2.60 -1.84
C ALA A 46 -1.04 2.24 -1.42
N PHE A 47 -0.15 3.19 -1.60
CA PHE A 47 1.27 3.03 -1.32
C PHE A 47 1.74 4.13 -0.37
N GLN A 48 2.53 3.73 0.62
CA GLN A 48 3.40 4.63 1.35
C GLN A 48 4.86 4.33 1.02
N ASN A 49 5.71 5.31 1.26
CA ASN A 49 7.14 5.27 0.96
C ASN A 49 7.83 3.96 1.42
N CYS A 50 8.97 3.70 0.78
CA CYS A 50 9.89 2.59 1.03
C CYS A 50 9.40 1.22 0.54
N HIS A 51 8.19 0.74 0.88
CA HIS A 51 7.57 -0.47 0.26
C HIS A 51 6.20 -0.83 0.87
N ARG A 52 5.58 0.06 1.65
CA ARG A 52 4.35 -0.26 2.39
C ARG A 52 3.13 -0.15 1.48
N VAL A 53 2.39 -1.24 1.35
CA VAL A 53 1.22 -1.32 0.45
C VAL A 53 -0.01 -1.68 1.25
N ALA A 54 -1.09 -0.96 0.99
CA ALA A 54 -2.39 -1.27 1.57
C ALA A 54 -3.42 -1.60 0.48
N VAL A 55 -4.32 -2.52 0.82
CA VAL A 55 -5.44 -2.97 -0.01
C VAL A 55 -6.74 -2.58 0.68
N PHE A 56 -7.54 -1.77 0.01
CA PHE A 56 -8.81 -1.27 0.50
C PHE A 56 -9.98 -1.88 -0.30
N PRO A 57 -11.10 -2.20 0.34
CA PRO A 57 -12.34 -2.45 -0.39
C PRO A 57 -12.81 -1.15 -1.08
N LEU A 58 -13.74 -1.27 -2.02
CA LEU A 58 -14.30 -0.13 -2.76
C LEU A 58 -15.48 0.55 -2.03
N ASP A 59 -15.78 0.11 -0.81
CA ASP A 59 -16.85 0.64 0.02
C ASP A 59 -16.54 2.06 0.55
N VAL A 60 -17.55 2.92 0.67
CA VAL A 60 -17.39 4.31 1.16
C VAL A 60 -16.92 4.37 2.62
N SER A 61 -17.24 3.36 3.43
CA SER A 61 -16.85 3.27 4.84
C SER A 61 -15.34 3.28 5.07
N VAL A 62 -14.54 2.98 4.04
CA VAL A 62 -13.07 2.97 4.14
C VAL A 62 -12.41 4.26 3.64
N GLU A 63 -13.18 5.24 3.14
CA GLU A 63 -12.63 6.47 2.58
C GLU A 63 -11.83 7.29 3.59
N GLU A 64 -12.33 7.43 4.82
CA GLU A 64 -11.60 8.17 5.86
C GLU A 64 -10.29 7.45 6.23
N THR A 65 -10.32 6.12 6.30
CA THR A 65 -9.14 5.30 6.59
C THR A 65 -8.12 5.40 5.46
N HIS A 66 -8.59 5.32 4.21
CA HIS A 66 -7.76 5.53 3.02
C HIS A 66 -7.13 6.93 3.01
N ALA A 67 -7.91 7.98 3.28
CA ALA A 67 -7.43 9.36 3.32
C ALA A 67 -6.36 9.57 4.40
N ARG A 68 -6.55 9.00 5.59
CA ARG A 68 -5.53 9.00 6.65
C ARG A 68 -4.28 8.26 6.19
N PHE A 69 -4.41 7.07 5.63
CA PHE A 69 -3.29 6.27 5.13
C PHE A 69 -2.47 7.01 4.06
N THR A 70 -3.12 7.68 3.11
CA THR A 70 -2.42 8.42 2.04
C THR A 70 -1.99 9.83 2.44
N SER A 71 -2.26 10.25 3.69
CA SER A 71 -1.96 11.62 4.13
C SER A 71 -0.45 11.91 4.14
N VAL A 72 -0.08 13.17 3.88
CA VAL A 72 1.32 13.63 3.97
C VAL A 72 1.90 13.31 5.36
N ARG A 73 1.12 13.53 6.42
CA ARG A 73 1.52 13.18 7.79
C ARG A 73 1.89 11.70 7.90
N SER A 74 1.04 10.80 7.43
CA SER A 74 1.32 9.35 7.48
C SER A 74 2.52 8.96 6.64
N GLN A 75 2.71 9.56 5.46
CA GLN A 75 3.90 9.35 4.63
C GLN A 75 5.20 9.78 5.34
N VAL A 76 5.18 10.90 6.06
CA VAL A 76 6.33 11.39 6.83
C VAL A 76 6.59 10.54 8.07
N LEU A 77 5.53 10.14 8.80
CA LEU A 77 5.65 9.28 9.97
C LEU A 77 6.17 7.88 9.60
N ASN A 78 5.86 7.40 8.39
CA ASN A 78 6.39 6.15 7.83
C ASN A 78 7.87 6.25 7.41
N GLN A 79 8.55 7.38 7.67
CA GLN A 79 9.97 7.62 7.40
C GLN A 79 10.77 7.94 8.68
N SER A 80 10.24 7.63 9.88
CA SER A 80 10.95 7.98 11.11
C SER A 80 12.31 7.25 11.23
N PRO A 81 13.31 7.86 11.90
CA PRO A 81 14.72 7.44 11.81
C PRO A 81 15.05 6.05 12.36
N GLU A 82 14.16 5.48 13.17
CA GLU A 82 14.26 4.13 13.75
C GLU A 82 14.04 3.02 12.71
N PHE A 83 13.54 3.38 11.52
CA PHE A 83 13.06 2.46 10.49
C PHE A 83 13.64 2.74 9.10
N ARG A 84 14.91 3.17 9.03
CA ARG A 84 15.63 3.24 7.76
C ARG A 84 16.13 1.87 7.33
N ASP A 85 15.53 1.34 6.26
CA ASP A 85 16.29 0.93 5.07
C ASP A 85 15.44 1.20 3.83
N CYS A 86 15.38 2.49 3.49
CA CYS A 86 15.27 3.00 2.15
C CYS A 86 16.39 4.04 1.99
#